data_AF-A0A9W4CN44-F1
#
_entry.id   AF-A0A9W4CN44-F1
#
_cell.length_a   1.000
_cell.length_b   1.000
_cell.length_c   1.000
_cell.angle_alpha   90.00
_cell.angle_beta   90.00
_cell.angle_gamma   90.00
#
_symmetry.space_group_name_H-M   'P 1'
#
loop_
_entity.id
_entity.type
_entity.pdbx_description
1 polymer ?
#
loop_
_entity_poly.entity_id
_entity_poly.type
_entity_poly.pdbx_seq_one_letter_code
_entity_poly.pdbx_strand_id
1 'polypeptide(L)'
;MKWITHQLGWQLGTFDSQMGSLLAAVTFIVAFMLGGTLSDYRICEDIPIQIVNAIETIQDSNLYLAARKPEYDPQPLTQGLFDIVKSILLWLEKAEPLEQIEKNLTDLNQLFVTFAINSDAPIVARIQGEQAKIRVLVTRIERIRDTEFMTPAYSLLKILLVSSLLALLLIETPEFTINLMISGLISLSLSYILVLIYDLDNPFEYDGKSSADVDLSPLKKLLEQLQPNPLQGLVLSNTLIGSAIPGNEK
;
A
#
# COMPACT_ATOMS: atom_id res chain seq x y z
N MET A 1 -3.96 22.22 30.36
CA MET A 1 -5.38 22.61 30.49
C MET A 1 -5.95 22.36 31.88
N LYS A 2 -5.79 21.18 32.48
CA LYS A 2 -6.42 20.84 33.79
C LYS A 2 -6.03 21.73 34.98
N TRP A 3 -4.80 22.24 35.01
CA TRP A 3 -4.37 23.21 36.02
C TRP A 3 -5.11 24.54 35.92
N ILE A 4 -5.48 24.96 34.71
CA ILE A 4 -6.23 26.21 34.44
C ILE A 4 -7.71 26.04 34.84
N THR A 5 -8.32 24.89 34.52
CA THR A 5 -9.71 24.61 34.92
C THR A 5 -9.85 24.51 36.45
N HIS A 6 -8.83 23.99 37.13
CA HIS A 6 -8.76 23.98 38.59
C HIS A 6 -8.67 25.40 39.19
N GLN A 7 -7.89 26.29 38.57
CA GLN A 7 -7.79 27.69 39.01
C GLN A 7 -9.11 28.48 38.80
N LEU A 8 -9.90 28.11 37.78
CA LEU A 8 -11.17 28.76 37.42
C LEU A 8 -12.39 28.24 38.22
N GLY A 9 -12.23 27.21 39.05
CA GLY A 9 -13.34 26.64 39.85
C GLY A 9 -14.44 25.97 39.02
N TRP A 10 -14.20 25.66 37.75
CA TRP A 10 -15.15 24.97 36.85
C TRP A 10 -15.15 23.45 37.05
N GLN A 11 -15.25 23.00 38.30
CA GLN A 11 -15.37 21.60 38.66
C GLN A 11 -16.86 21.29 38.83
N LEU A 12 -17.44 20.60 37.84
CA LEU A 12 -18.90 20.48 37.69
C LEU A 12 -19.47 19.14 38.17
N GLY A 13 -18.62 18.15 38.48
CA GLY A 13 -19.08 16.83 38.94
C GLY A 13 -17.97 15.89 39.40
N THR A 14 -18.37 14.85 40.15
CA THR A 14 -17.49 13.77 40.63
C THR A 14 -17.38 12.65 39.59
N PHE A 15 -16.36 11.81 39.71
CA PHE A 15 -16.26 10.59 38.90
C PHE A 15 -17.33 9.58 39.35
N ASP A 16 -18.32 9.31 38.50
CA ASP A 16 -19.40 8.36 38.76
C ASP A 16 -19.48 7.25 37.70
N SER A 17 -20.45 6.35 37.84
CA SER A 17 -20.65 5.24 36.91
C SER A 17 -21.05 5.68 35.50
N GLN A 18 -21.64 6.87 35.36
CA GLN A 18 -22.03 7.44 34.06
C GLN A 18 -20.79 7.92 33.30
N MET A 19 -19.85 8.55 33.99
CA MET A 19 -18.57 8.94 33.39
C MET A 19 -17.75 7.71 32.97
N GLY A 20 -17.72 6.69 33.83
CA GLY A 20 -17.07 5.41 33.50
C GLY A 20 -17.66 4.75 32.25
N SER A 21 -19.00 4.75 32.11
CA SER A 21 -19.65 4.16 30.93
C SER A 21 -19.44 4.97 29.66
N LEU A 22 -19.41 6.31 29.74
CA LEU A 22 -19.06 7.17 28.61
C LEU A 22 -17.65 6.89 28.09
N LEU A 23 -16.65 6.82 28.99
CA LEU A 23 -15.27 6.54 28.62
C LEU A 23 -15.12 5.13 28.03
N ALA A 24 -15.82 4.14 28.57
CA ALA A 24 -15.83 2.78 28.03
C ALA A 24 -16.42 2.74 26.61
N ALA A 25 -17.53 3.44 26.36
CA ALA A 25 -18.15 3.52 25.04
C ALA A 25 -17.21 4.18 24.00
N VAL A 26 -16.56 5.29 24.36
CA VAL A 26 -15.62 5.96 23.46
C VAL A 26 -14.39 5.11 23.20
N THR A 27 -13.83 4.47 24.23
CA THR A 27 -12.69 3.54 24.07
C THR A 27 -13.05 2.39 23.14
N PHE A 28 -14.27 1.84 23.26
CA PHE A 28 -14.75 0.76 22.40
C PHE A 28 -14.87 1.20 20.93
N ILE A 29 -15.46 2.37 20.67
CA ILE A 29 -15.61 2.90 19.30
C ILE A 29 -14.24 3.18 18.67
N VAL A 30 -13.33 3.81 19.43
CA VAL A 30 -11.95 4.07 18.99
C VAL A 30 -11.21 2.77 18.66
N ALA A 31 -11.33 1.75 19.53
CA ALA A 31 -10.71 0.44 19.30
C ALA A 31 -11.29 -0.26 18.07
N PHE A 32 -12.61 -0.16 17.84
CA PHE A 32 -13.26 -0.74 16.67
C PHE A 32 -12.80 -0.06 15.38
N MET A 33 -12.72 1.27 15.36
CA MET A 33 -12.21 2.01 14.20
C MET A 33 -10.74 1.68 13.91
N LEU A 34 -9.89 1.66 14.94
CA LEU A 34 -8.49 1.25 14.79
C LEU A 34 -8.36 -0.18 14.26
N GLY A 35 -9.18 -1.12 14.75
CA GLY A 35 -9.19 -2.49 14.26
C GLY A 35 -9.57 -2.58 12.78
N GLY A 36 -10.57 -1.79 12.35
CA GLY A 36 -10.97 -1.66 10.96
C GLY A 36 -9.86 -1.11 10.07
N THR A 37 -9.32 0.06 10.40
CA THR A 37 -8.27 0.71 9.61
C THR A 37 -6.99 -0.10 9.56
N LEU A 38 -6.60 -0.76 10.66
CA LEU A 38 -5.45 -1.66 10.66
C LEU A 38 -5.66 -2.88 9.75
N SER A 39 -6.87 -3.44 9.72
CA SER A 39 -7.18 -4.54 8.81
C SER A 39 -7.09 -4.08 7.35
N ASP A 40 -7.63 -2.91 7.04
CA ASP A 40 -7.58 -2.34 5.69
C ASP A 40 -6.14 -2.01 5.27
N TYR A 41 -5.34 -1.44 6.17
CA TYR A 41 -3.91 -1.19 6.00
C TYR A 41 -3.15 -2.48 5.61
N ARG A 42 -3.36 -3.58 6.35
CA ARG A 42 -2.68 -4.85 6.06
C ARG A 42 -3.02 -5.41 4.70
N ILE A 43 -4.22 -5.14 4.19
CA ILE A 43 -4.58 -5.54 2.83
C ILE A 43 -3.87 -4.65 1.81
N CYS A 44 -3.65 -3.37 2.12
CA CYS A 44 -2.90 -2.45 1.26
C CYS A 44 -1.42 -2.83 1.16
N GLU A 45 -0.81 -3.27 2.27
CA GLU A 45 0.58 -3.77 2.31
C GLU A 45 0.82 -4.95 1.35
N ASP A 46 -0.20 -5.76 1.12
CA ASP A 46 -0.13 -6.91 0.21
C ASP A 46 -0.23 -6.51 -1.28
N ILE A 47 -0.81 -5.34 -1.61
CA ILE A 47 -1.06 -4.94 -3.00
C ILE A 47 0.24 -4.82 -3.82
N PRO A 48 1.30 -4.12 -3.39
CA PRO A 48 2.54 -4.03 -4.15
C PRO A 48 3.15 -5.40 -4.43
N ILE A 49 3.09 -6.32 -3.46
CA ILE A 49 3.59 -7.69 -3.60
C ILE A 49 2.79 -8.44 -4.66
N GLN A 50 1.47 -8.28 -4.67
CA GLN A 50 0.63 -8.90 -5.70
C GLN A 50 0.91 -8.35 -7.11
N ILE A 51 1.20 -7.05 -7.24
CA ILE A 51 1.60 -6.45 -8.52
C ILE A 51 2.94 -7.02 -8.97
N VAL A 52 3.92 -7.09 -8.06
CA VAL A 52 5.24 -7.69 -8.35
C VAL A 52 5.08 -9.12 -8.86
N ASN A 53 4.35 -9.97 -8.13
CA ASN A 53 4.12 -11.37 -8.50
C ASN A 53 3.46 -11.51 -9.89
N ALA A 54 2.50 -10.63 -10.22
CA ALA A 54 1.84 -10.65 -11.52
C ALA A 54 2.82 -10.30 -12.65
N ILE A 55 3.65 -9.27 -12.45
CA ILE A 55 4.65 -8.83 -13.43
C ILE A 55 5.76 -9.87 -13.60
N GLU A 56 6.30 -10.40 -12.49
CA GLU A 56 7.28 -11.49 -12.51
C GLU A 56 6.72 -12.73 -13.23
N THR A 57 5.45 -13.08 -13.01
CA THR A 57 4.82 -14.20 -13.72
C THR A 57 4.76 -13.98 -15.24
N ILE A 58 4.47 -12.76 -15.69
CA ILE A 58 4.51 -12.42 -17.12
C ILE A 58 5.96 -12.51 -17.62
N GLN A 59 6.92 -11.98 -16.87
CA GLN A 59 8.34 -12.00 -17.26
C GLN A 59 8.93 -13.41 -17.29
N ASP A 60 8.61 -14.26 -16.33
CA ASP A 60 9.01 -15.67 -16.32
C ASP A 60 8.46 -16.41 -17.53
N SER A 61 7.20 -16.14 -17.89
CA SER A 61 6.58 -16.69 -19.10
C SER A 61 7.26 -16.19 -20.37
N ASN A 62 7.67 -14.92 -20.39
CA ASN A 62 8.42 -14.27 -21.45
C ASN A 62 9.79 -14.92 -21.67
N LEU A 63 10.57 -15.08 -20.60
CA LEU A 63 11.89 -15.69 -20.63
C LEU A 63 11.83 -17.20 -20.91
N TYR A 64 10.83 -17.89 -20.37
CA TYR A 64 10.56 -19.30 -20.66
C TYR A 64 10.33 -19.52 -22.16
N LEU A 65 9.55 -18.64 -22.80
CA LEU A 65 9.30 -18.73 -24.23
C LEU A 65 10.58 -18.49 -25.05
N ALA A 66 11.38 -17.50 -24.69
CA ALA A 66 12.67 -17.22 -25.34
C ALA A 66 13.65 -18.40 -25.23
N ALA A 67 13.67 -19.08 -24.08
CA ALA A 67 14.48 -20.29 -23.89
C ALA A 67 13.99 -21.47 -24.75
N ARG A 68 12.69 -21.55 -25.05
CA ARG A 68 12.09 -22.60 -25.90
C ARG A 68 12.18 -22.28 -27.39
N LYS A 69 12.16 -21.00 -27.77
CA LYS A 69 12.14 -20.53 -29.17
C LYS A 69 13.18 -19.43 -29.41
N PRO A 70 14.34 -19.76 -29.98
CA PRO A 70 15.44 -18.80 -30.21
C PRO A 70 15.07 -17.61 -31.10
N GLU A 71 14.06 -17.73 -31.97
CA GLU A 71 13.60 -16.66 -32.85
C GLU A 71 12.72 -15.62 -32.14
N TYR A 72 12.26 -15.92 -30.92
CA TYR A 72 11.44 -15.01 -30.13
C TYR A 72 12.32 -14.03 -29.35
N ASP A 73 12.12 -12.73 -29.57
CA ASP A 73 12.78 -11.67 -28.82
C ASP A 73 11.95 -11.29 -27.57
N PRO A 74 12.46 -11.53 -26.34
CA PRO A 74 11.76 -11.17 -25.11
C PRO A 74 11.90 -9.69 -24.73
N GLN A 75 12.79 -8.92 -25.38
CA GLN A 75 13.12 -7.56 -24.95
C GLN A 75 11.95 -6.57 -25.03
N PRO A 76 11.11 -6.55 -26.10
CA PRO A 76 10.00 -5.62 -26.18
C PRO A 76 8.99 -5.81 -25.03
N LEU A 77 8.66 -7.05 -24.68
CA LEU A 77 7.76 -7.33 -23.57
C LEU A 77 8.40 -6.99 -22.21
N THR A 78 9.69 -7.28 -22.04
CA THR A 78 10.44 -6.87 -20.83
C THR A 78 10.39 -5.35 -20.64
N GLN A 79 10.59 -4.59 -21.72
CA GLN A 79 10.51 -3.12 -21.70
C GLN A 79 9.08 -2.64 -21.36
N GLY A 80 8.05 -3.25 -21.92
CA GLY A 80 6.66 -2.91 -21.58
C GLY A 80 6.33 -3.14 -20.10
N LEU A 81 6.86 -4.22 -19.52
CA LEU A 81 6.72 -4.47 -18.07
C LEU A 81 7.49 -3.46 -17.23
N PHE A 82 8.71 -3.09 -17.65
CA PHE A 82 9.49 -2.02 -17.01
C PHE A 82 8.71 -0.69 -17.00
N ASP A 83 8.12 -0.31 -18.14
CA ASP A 83 7.38 0.94 -18.27
C ASP A 83 6.12 0.97 -17.38
N ILE A 84 5.46 -0.16 -17.17
CA ILE A 84 4.35 -0.29 -16.21
C ILE A 84 4.85 -0.06 -14.79
N VAL A 85 5.86 -0.81 -14.33
CA VAL A 85 6.38 -0.66 -12.96
C VAL A 85 6.82 0.78 -12.71
N LYS A 86 7.51 1.38 -13.68
CA LYS A 86 7.93 2.78 -13.63
C LYS A 86 6.75 3.72 -13.48
N SER A 87 5.72 3.56 -14.32
CA SER A 87 4.52 4.42 -14.26
C SER A 87 3.76 4.28 -12.93
N ILE A 88 3.68 3.07 -12.36
CA ILE A 88 3.08 2.84 -11.04
C ILE A 88 3.87 3.58 -9.96
N LEU A 89 5.19 3.45 -9.94
CA LEU A 89 6.04 4.16 -8.96
C LEU A 89 5.91 5.68 -9.10
N LEU A 90 5.91 6.22 -10.32
CA LEU A 90 5.77 7.65 -10.54
C LEU A 90 4.37 8.18 -10.14
N TRP A 91 3.32 7.41 -10.39
CA TRP A 91 1.97 7.75 -9.94
C TRP A 91 1.86 7.80 -8.41
N LEU A 92 2.46 6.83 -7.72
CA LEU A 92 2.41 6.75 -6.26
C LEU A 92 3.31 7.81 -5.61
N GLU A 93 4.56 7.96 -6.04
CA GLU A 93 5.54 8.83 -5.38
C GLU A 93 5.50 10.28 -5.86
N LYS A 94 5.05 10.55 -7.09
CA LYS A 94 5.11 11.89 -7.71
C LYS A 94 3.76 12.40 -8.17
N ALA A 95 2.68 11.69 -7.87
CA ALA A 95 1.32 12.02 -8.28
C ALA A 95 1.20 12.26 -9.80
N GLU A 96 1.95 11.51 -10.61
CA GLU A 96 1.78 11.51 -12.07
C GLU A 96 0.39 10.95 -12.47
N PRO A 97 -0.16 11.27 -13.65
CA PRO A 97 -1.50 10.82 -14.05
C PRO A 97 -1.64 9.29 -14.14
N LEU A 98 -2.76 8.76 -13.63
CA LEU A 98 -3.13 7.34 -13.70
C LEU A 98 -3.25 6.84 -15.15
N GLU A 99 -3.64 7.74 -16.06
CA GLU A 99 -3.84 7.49 -17.48
C GLU A 99 -2.58 6.91 -18.15
N GLN A 100 -1.39 7.24 -17.64
CA GLN A 100 -0.15 6.68 -18.16
C GLN A 100 -0.01 5.19 -17.85
N ILE A 101 -0.44 4.75 -16.66
CA ILE A 101 -0.46 3.33 -16.29
C ILE A 101 -1.49 2.59 -17.15
N GLU A 102 -2.69 3.15 -17.32
CA GLU A 102 -3.75 2.55 -18.14
C GLU A 102 -3.34 2.40 -19.60
N LYS A 103 -2.65 3.41 -20.14
CA LYS A 103 -2.06 3.35 -21.47
C LYS A 103 -1.02 2.25 -21.57
N ASN A 104 -0.05 2.20 -20.66
CA ASN A 104 1.00 1.17 -20.66
C ASN A 104 0.40 -0.25 -20.55
N LEU A 105 -0.63 -0.43 -19.71
CA LEU A 105 -1.37 -1.68 -19.61
C LEU A 105 -2.11 -2.03 -20.89
N THR A 106 -2.60 -1.05 -21.64
CA THR A 106 -3.29 -1.28 -22.93
C THR A 106 -2.29 -1.62 -24.04
N ASP A 107 -1.13 -0.97 -24.05
CA ASP A 107 -0.07 -1.18 -25.03
C ASP A 107 0.55 -2.59 -24.91
N LEU A 108 0.53 -3.21 -23.71
CA LEU A 108 0.89 -4.63 -23.54
C LEU A 108 0.13 -5.57 -24.47
N ASN A 109 -1.11 -5.24 -24.85
CA ASN A 109 -1.89 -6.11 -25.72
C ASN A 109 -1.19 -6.34 -27.07
N GLN A 110 -0.49 -5.33 -27.60
CA GLN A 110 0.27 -5.47 -28.84
C GLN A 110 1.48 -6.40 -28.64
N LEU A 111 2.17 -6.30 -27.50
CA LEU A 111 3.28 -7.18 -27.16
C LEU A 111 2.81 -8.63 -26.96
N PHE A 112 1.62 -8.80 -26.40
CA PHE A 112 1.00 -10.11 -26.24
C PHE A 112 0.62 -10.77 -27.56
N VAL A 113 0.36 -10.01 -28.64
CA VAL A 113 0.16 -10.60 -29.98
C VAL A 113 1.45 -11.29 -30.44
N THR A 114 2.60 -10.62 -30.32
CA THR A 114 3.90 -11.19 -30.69
C THR A 114 4.25 -12.41 -29.83
N PHE A 115 3.94 -12.35 -28.53
CA PHE A 115 4.09 -13.49 -27.62
C PHE A 115 3.17 -14.65 -28.03
N ALA A 116 1.90 -14.38 -28.35
CA ALA A 116 0.90 -15.39 -28.66
C ALA A 116 1.18 -16.15 -29.97
N ILE A 117 1.74 -15.50 -30.98
CA ILE A 117 2.18 -16.17 -32.23
C ILE A 117 3.20 -17.28 -31.92
N ASN A 118 4.00 -17.08 -30.87
CA ASN A 118 5.08 -17.98 -30.50
C ASN A 118 4.71 -18.96 -29.38
N SER A 119 3.59 -18.76 -28.69
CA SER A 119 3.22 -19.46 -27.46
C SER A 119 1.95 -20.30 -27.58
N ASP A 120 1.74 -21.20 -26.62
CA ASP A 120 0.54 -22.02 -26.55
C ASP A 120 -0.59 -21.26 -25.83
N ALA A 121 -1.84 -21.49 -26.26
CA ALA A 121 -3.02 -20.78 -25.75
C ALA A 121 -3.14 -20.73 -24.20
N PRO A 122 -2.81 -21.79 -23.43
CA PRO A 122 -2.87 -21.74 -21.97
C PRO A 122 -1.90 -20.72 -21.34
N ILE A 123 -0.71 -20.53 -21.93
CA ILE A 123 0.29 -19.57 -21.44
C ILE A 123 -0.17 -18.14 -21.76
N VAL A 124 -0.75 -17.94 -22.95
CA VAL A 124 -1.34 -16.65 -23.34
C VAL A 124 -2.48 -16.26 -22.40
N ALA A 125 -3.38 -17.20 -22.09
CA ALA A 125 -4.47 -16.95 -21.14
C ALA A 125 -3.95 -16.60 -19.74
N ARG A 126 -2.86 -17.23 -19.28
CA ARG A 126 -2.22 -16.92 -18.00
C ARG A 126 -1.72 -15.48 -17.95
N ILE A 127 -0.94 -15.04 -18.94
CA ILE A 127 -0.37 -13.67 -18.93
C ILE A 127 -1.46 -12.58 -19.05
N GLN A 128 -2.54 -12.86 -19.79
CA GLN A 128 -3.71 -11.97 -19.84
C GLN A 128 -4.44 -11.90 -18.48
N GLY A 129 -4.51 -13.03 -17.77
CA GLY A 129 -5.01 -13.08 -16.40
C GLY A 129 -4.20 -12.21 -15.45
N GLU A 130 -2.87 -12.26 -15.53
CA GLU A 130 -2.00 -11.41 -14.70
C GLU A 130 -2.11 -9.91 -15.07
N GLN A 131 -2.22 -9.57 -16.35
CA GLN A 131 -2.50 -8.18 -16.77
C GLN A 131 -3.84 -7.67 -16.22
N ALA A 132 -4.89 -8.50 -16.27
CA ALA A 132 -6.20 -8.15 -15.70
C ALA A 132 -6.12 -7.96 -14.17
N LYS A 133 -5.34 -8.81 -13.49
CA LYS A 133 -5.07 -8.67 -12.05
C LYS A 133 -4.37 -7.36 -11.73
N ILE A 134 -3.34 -6.97 -12.48
CA ILE A 134 -2.65 -5.66 -12.30
C ILE A 134 -3.66 -4.52 -12.42
N ARG A 135 -4.53 -4.56 -13.45
CA ARG A 135 -5.57 -3.53 -13.65
C ARG A 135 -6.50 -3.40 -12.43
N VAL A 136 -6.99 -4.53 -11.90
CA VAL A 136 -7.85 -4.53 -10.71
C VAL A 136 -7.12 -3.95 -9.49
N LEU A 137 -5.84 -4.30 -9.29
CA LEU A 137 -5.03 -3.80 -8.18
C LEU A 137 -4.78 -2.29 -8.28
N VAL A 138 -4.48 -1.78 -9.48
CA VAL A 138 -4.30 -0.34 -9.73
C VAL A 138 -5.58 0.43 -9.45
N THR A 139 -6.73 0.01 -9.99
CA THR A 139 -8.03 0.64 -9.69
C THR A 139 -8.39 0.55 -8.20
N ARG A 140 -7.94 -0.50 -7.51
CA ARG A 140 -8.13 -0.61 -6.07
C ARG A 140 -7.34 0.46 -5.32
N ILE A 141 -6.07 0.67 -5.66
CA ILE A 141 -5.24 1.73 -5.07
C ILE A 141 -5.85 3.11 -5.34
N GLU A 142 -6.30 3.37 -6.58
CA GLU A 142 -6.97 4.62 -6.95
C GLU A 142 -8.17 4.89 -6.04
N ARG A 143 -9.07 3.92 -5.88
CA ARG A 143 -10.22 4.08 -5.00
C ARG A 143 -9.81 4.29 -3.54
N ILE A 144 -8.79 3.61 -3.04
CA ILE A 144 -8.34 3.80 -1.65
C ILE A 144 -7.85 5.24 -1.46
N ARG A 145 -7.05 5.75 -2.39
CA ARG A 145 -6.49 7.10 -2.31
C ARG A 145 -7.54 8.20 -2.48
N ASP A 146 -8.52 7.99 -3.36
CA ASP A 146 -9.46 9.03 -3.76
C ASP A 146 -10.77 9.00 -2.95
N THR A 147 -10.95 8.03 -2.04
CA THR A 147 -12.20 7.91 -1.28
C THR A 147 -12.12 8.46 0.14
N GLU A 148 -12.80 9.58 0.37
CA GLU A 148 -12.99 10.17 1.70
C GLU A 148 -14.14 9.52 2.52
N PHE A 149 -14.45 8.24 2.30
CA PHE A 149 -15.66 7.61 2.87
C PHE A 149 -15.74 7.66 4.40
N MET A 150 -14.61 7.83 5.07
CA MET A 150 -14.51 7.92 6.52
C MET A 150 -14.81 9.32 7.09
N THR A 151 -15.00 10.36 6.29
CA THR A 151 -15.22 11.74 6.79
C THR A 151 -16.34 11.87 7.84
N PRO A 152 -17.53 11.25 7.66
CA PRO A 152 -18.57 11.25 8.69
C PRO A 152 -18.17 10.47 9.94
N ALA A 153 -17.46 9.34 9.79
CA ALA A 153 -16.99 8.53 10.90
C ALA A 153 -15.92 9.27 11.73
N TYR A 154 -14.98 9.94 11.07
CA TYR A 154 -14.00 10.82 11.72
C TYR A 154 -14.64 12.01 12.41
N SER A 155 -15.70 12.59 11.83
CA SER A 155 -16.44 13.68 12.46
C SER A 155 -17.08 13.22 13.78
N LEU A 156 -17.73 12.05 13.77
CA LEU A 156 -18.28 11.45 14.98
C LEU A 156 -17.19 11.13 16.01
N LEU A 157 -16.08 10.52 15.57
CA LEU A 157 -14.96 10.16 16.43
C LEU A 157 -14.35 11.40 17.11
N LYS A 158 -14.16 12.50 16.37
CA LYS A 158 -13.68 13.78 16.90
C LYS A 158 -14.64 14.35 17.94
N ILE A 159 -15.95 14.34 17.69
CA ILE A 159 -16.96 14.84 18.64
C ILE A 159 -16.92 14.02 19.93
N LEU A 160 -16.89 12.69 19.82
CA LEU A 160 -16.84 11.80 20.98
C LEU A 160 -15.56 12.01 21.79
N LEU A 161 -14.42 12.12 21.12
CA LEU A 161 -13.13 12.31 21.77
C LEU A 161 -13.07 13.67 22.48
N VAL A 162 -13.45 14.76 21.82
CA VAL A 162 -13.52 16.10 22.44
C VAL A 162 -14.46 16.09 23.64
N SER A 163 -15.61 15.43 23.53
CA SER A 163 -16.57 15.30 24.63
C SER A 163 -15.96 14.54 25.81
N SER A 164 -15.26 13.42 25.57
CA SER A 164 -14.54 12.67 26.60
C SER A 164 -13.39 13.44 27.25
N LEU A 165 -12.64 14.22 26.48
CA LEU A 165 -11.56 15.06 27.01
C LEU A 165 -12.10 16.17 27.91
N LEU A 166 -13.20 16.82 27.49
CA LEU A 166 -13.89 17.82 28.29
C LEU A 166 -14.43 17.20 29.58
N ALA A 167 -15.07 16.03 29.48
CA ALA A 167 -15.50 15.24 30.63
C ALA A 167 -14.34 15.02 31.61
N LEU A 168 -13.21 14.47 31.15
CA LEU A 168 -12.01 14.21 31.98
C LEU A 168 -11.41 15.48 32.62
N LEU A 169 -11.57 16.63 31.99
CA LEU A 169 -11.11 17.93 32.50
C LEU A 169 -11.99 18.48 33.63
N LEU A 170 -13.30 18.18 33.59
CA LEU A 170 -14.30 18.71 34.52
C LEU A 170 -14.51 17.84 35.77
N ILE A 171 -13.94 16.62 35.80
CA ILE A 171 -14.02 15.70 36.93
C ILE A 171 -13.23 16.22 38.13
N GLU A 172 -13.92 16.34 39.26
CA GLU A 172 -13.35 16.59 40.57
C GLU A 172 -13.04 15.28 41.31
N THR A 173 -11.89 15.25 41.99
CA THR A 173 -11.47 14.14 42.85
C THR A 173 -10.72 14.67 44.07
N PRO A 174 -10.73 13.95 45.20
CA PRO A 174 -10.00 14.37 46.41
C PRO A 174 -8.50 14.54 46.19
N GLU A 175 -7.90 13.70 45.34
CA GLU A 175 -6.47 13.71 45.06
C GLU A 175 -6.18 14.28 43.66
N PHE A 176 -5.93 15.59 43.61
CA PHE A 176 -5.68 16.31 42.36
C PHE A 176 -4.56 15.68 41.51
N THR A 177 -3.45 15.27 42.13
CA THR A 177 -2.28 14.71 41.43
C THR A 177 -2.60 13.39 40.74
N ILE A 178 -3.32 12.48 41.42
CA ILE A 178 -3.72 11.19 40.84
C ILE A 178 -4.66 11.41 39.65
N ASN A 179 -5.65 12.28 39.82
CA ASN A 179 -6.60 12.59 38.76
C ASN A 179 -5.91 13.28 37.57
N LEU A 180 -4.97 14.19 37.81
CA LEU A 180 -4.16 14.78 36.75
C LEU A 180 -3.39 13.72 35.95
N MET A 181 -2.75 12.77 36.63
CA MET A 181 -2.02 11.68 35.95
C MET A 181 -2.96 10.78 35.14
N ILE A 182 -4.06 10.29 35.74
CA ILE A 182 -4.99 9.37 35.07
C ILE A 182 -5.66 10.05 33.87
N SER A 183 -6.20 11.25 34.06
CA SER A 183 -6.83 12.00 32.96
C SER A 183 -5.84 12.37 31.86
N GLY A 184 -4.59 12.71 32.23
CA GLY A 184 -3.52 12.96 31.27
C GLY A 184 -3.18 11.72 30.45
N LEU A 185 -3.06 10.56 31.09
CA LEU A 185 -2.78 9.30 30.43
C LEU A 185 -3.91 8.89 29.47
N ILE A 186 -5.18 8.92 29.92
CA ILE A 186 -6.33 8.58 29.07
C ILE A 186 -6.45 9.56 27.91
N SER A 187 -6.28 10.86 28.16
CA SER A 187 -6.30 11.89 27.13
C SER A 187 -5.22 11.64 26.07
N LEU A 188 -4.00 11.31 26.51
CA LEU A 188 -2.89 11.00 25.62
C LEU A 188 -3.20 9.75 24.77
N SER A 189 -3.66 8.68 25.41
CA SER A 189 -4.00 7.42 24.71
C SER A 189 -5.08 7.63 23.65
N LEU A 190 -6.19 8.27 24.00
CA LEU A 190 -7.29 8.52 23.04
C LEU A 190 -6.83 9.40 21.88
N SER A 191 -6.09 10.48 22.17
CA SER A 191 -5.59 11.39 21.14
C SER A 191 -4.60 10.71 20.21
N TYR A 192 -3.69 9.89 20.77
CA TYR A 192 -2.71 9.16 19.98
C TYR A 192 -3.37 8.13 19.06
N ILE A 193 -4.37 7.38 19.55
CA ILE A 193 -5.09 6.44 18.69
C ILE A 193 -5.80 7.17 17.55
N LEU A 194 -6.40 8.34 17.79
CA LEU A 194 -7.01 9.14 16.71
C LEU A 194 -5.98 9.51 15.63
N VAL A 195 -4.79 9.96 16.03
CA VAL A 195 -3.70 10.28 15.08
C VAL A 195 -3.29 9.02 14.32
N LEU A 196 -3.15 7.88 14.99
CA LEU A 196 -2.79 6.62 14.36
C LEU A 196 -3.84 6.14 13.36
N ILE A 197 -5.13 6.27 13.68
CA ILE A 197 -6.21 5.91 12.74
C ILE A 197 -6.10 6.78 11.49
N TYR A 198 -5.84 8.08 11.64
CA TYR A 198 -5.70 9.00 10.52
C TYR A 198 -4.48 8.66 9.64
N ASP A 199 -3.35 8.32 10.26
CA ASP A 199 -2.11 7.92 9.57
C ASP A 199 -2.29 6.61 8.78
N LEU A 200 -3.11 5.67 9.28
CA LEU A 200 -3.36 4.39 8.64
C LEU A 200 -4.45 4.42 7.54
N ASP A 201 -5.26 5.48 7.47
CA ASP A 201 -6.44 5.57 6.60
C ASP A 201 -6.07 5.60 5.11
N ASN A 202 -4.98 6.30 4.78
CA ASN A 202 -4.49 6.46 3.41
C ASN A 202 -3.04 5.97 3.28
N PRO A 203 -2.83 4.64 3.20
CA PRO A 203 -1.48 4.06 3.18
C PRO A 203 -0.69 4.30 1.89
N PHE A 204 -1.30 4.95 0.90
CA PHE A 204 -0.68 5.32 -0.38
C PHE A 204 -0.44 6.83 -0.52
N GLU A 205 -0.52 7.57 0.59
CA GLU A 205 -0.22 9.01 0.63
C GLU A 205 1.27 9.27 0.82
N TYR A 206 2.05 9.17 -0.25
CA TYR A 206 3.51 9.41 -0.22
C TYR A 206 3.87 10.90 -0.18
N ASP A 207 3.31 11.66 0.77
CA ASP A 207 3.52 13.10 0.94
C ASP A 207 4.68 13.46 1.90
N GLY A 208 5.30 12.42 2.52
CA GLY A 208 6.40 12.53 3.45
C GLY A 208 6.02 12.97 4.88
N LYS A 209 4.71 13.07 5.19
CA LYS A 209 4.20 13.37 6.54
C LYS A 209 3.65 12.14 7.26
N SER A 210 3.27 11.12 6.50
CA SER A 210 2.79 9.84 7.04
C SER A 210 3.96 9.00 7.58
N SER A 211 3.70 8.29 8.68
CA SER A 211 4.65 7.31 9.24
C SER A 211 4.27 5.87 8.89
N ALA A 212 3.11 5.66 8.25
CA ALA A 212 2.53 4.37 7.95
C ALA A 212 2.24 4.22 6.44
N ASP A 213 3.22 4.58 5.62
CA ASP A 213 3.15 4.36 4.17
C ASP A 213 3.46 2.90 3.82
N VAL A 214 2.74 2.36 2.84
CA VAL A 214 3.01 1.04 2.30
C VAL A 214 4.39 1.02 1.62
N ASP A 215 5.18 -0.01 1.93
CA ASP A 215 6.53 -0.15 1.38
C ASP A 215 6.51 -0.46 -0.13
N LEU A 216 7.09 0.46 -0.92
CA LEU A 216 7.27 0.32 -2.36
C LEU A 216 8.60 -0.34 -2.75
N SER A 217 9.45 -0.71 -1.79
CA SER A 217 10.73 -1.38 -2.05
C SER A 217 10.63 -2.62 -2.95
N PRO A 218 9.59 -3.48 -2.86
CA PRO A 218 9.42 -4.60 -3.77
C PRO A 218 9.29 -4.15 -5.24
N LEU A 219 8.52 -3.10 -5.51
CA LEU A 219 8.35 -2.55 -6.86
C LEU A 219 9.63 -1.88 -7.37
N LYS A 220 10.36 -1.17 -6.50
CA LYS A 220 11.66 -0.56 -6.86
C LYS A 220 12.68 -1.62 -7.24
N LYS A 221 12.78 -2.69 -6.45
CA LYS A 221 13.65 -3.84 -6.74
C LYS A 221 13.28 -4.51 -8.06
N LEU A 222 11.98 -4.71 -8.32
CA LEU A 222 11.51 -5.26 -9.59
C LEU A 222 11.88 -4.34 -10.77
N LEU A 223 11.75 -3.02 -10.61
CA LEU A 223 12.15 -2.06 -11.64
C LEU A 223 13.64 -2.19 -11.98
N GLU A 224 14.51 -2.32 -10.97
CA GLU A 224 15.95 -2.54 -11.16
C GLU A 224 16.25 -3.87 -11.86
N GLN A 225 15.49 -4.92 -11.57
CA GLN A 225 15.64 -6.23 -12.22
C GLN A 225 15.20 -6.21 -13.69
N LEU A 226 14.15 -5.45 -14.01
CA LEU A 226 13.63 -5.29 -15.37
C LEU A 226 14.41 -4.26 -16.18
N GLN A 227 15.34 -3.49 -15.57
CA GLN A 227 16.15 -2.53 -16.32
C GLN A 227 16.85 -3.24 -17.47
N PRO A 228 16.75 -2.70 -18.70
CA PRO A 228 17.46 -3.24 -19.84
C PRO A 228 18.96 -3.21 -19.57
N ASN A 229 19.54 -4.35 -19.21
CA ASN A 229 20.97 -4.43 -18.96
C ASN A 229 21.67 -4.67 -20.31
N PRO A 230 22.47 -3.73 -20.83
CA PRO A 230 23.14 -3.88 -22.12
C PRO A 230 24.08 -5.10 -22.18
N LEU A 231 24.37 -5.75 -21.05
CA LEU A 231 25.24 -6.92 -20.96
C LEU A 231 24.53 -8.29 -21.00
N GLN A 232 23.20 -8.37 -20.86
CA GLN A 232 22.49 -9.67 -20.91
C GLN A 232 22.47 -10.27 -22.32
N GLY A 233 22.52 -9.44 -23.37
CA GLY A 233 22.67 -9.90 -24.76
C GLY A 233 24.03 -10.56 -25.06
N LEU A 234 25.07 -10.28 -24.27
CA LEU A 234 26.41 -10.84 -24.43
C LEU A 234 26.59 -12.21 -23.73
N VAL A 235 25.85 -12.45 -22.64
CA VAL A 235 25.95 -13.72 -21.89
C VAL A 235 25.22 -14.85 -22.63
N LEU A 236 24.05 -14.57 -23.20
CA LEU A 236 23.31 -15.59 -23.97
C LEU A 236 24.00 -15.95 -25.30
N SER A 237 24.68 -14.98 -25.94
CA SER A 237 25.46 -15.24 -27.16
C SER A 237 26.76 -16.01 -26.87
N ASN A 238 27.47 -15.73 -25.77
CA ASN A 238 28.67 -16.50 -25.40
C ASN A 238 28.36 -17.94 -24.92
N THR A 239 27.17 -18.17 -24.35
CA THR A 239 26.79 -19.53 -23.89
C THR A 239 26.37 -20.43 -25.06
N LEU A 240 25.79 -19.86 -26.13
CA LEU A 240 25.43 -20.59 -27.35
C LEU A 240 26.63 -20.82 -28.29
N ILE A 241 27.65 -19.97 -28.25
CA ILE A 241 28.89 -20.14 -29.06
C ILE A 241 29.84 -21.18 -28.40
N GLY A 242 29.77 -21.39 -27.09
CA GLY A 242 30.63 -22.32 -26.36
C GLY A 242 30.32 -23.82 -26.55
N SER A 243 29.18 -24.18 -27.15
CA SER A 243 28.76 -25.59 -27.32
C SER A 243 28.93 -26.14 -28.74
N ALA A 244 29.53 -25.38 -29.67
CA ALA A 244 29.72 -25.80 -31.07
C ALA A 244 31.21 -25.91 -31.43
N ILE A 245 31.92 -26.88 -30.83
CA ILE A 245 33.14 -27.45 -31.43
C ILE A 245 32.95 -28.96 -31.54
N PRO A 246 32.68 -29.52 -32.73
CA PRO A 246 32.76 -30.95 -32.96
C PRO A 246 34.22 -31.29 -33.29
N GLY A 247 34.94 -31.88 -32.33
CA GLY A 247 36.25 -32.47 -32.56
C GLY A 247 36.11 -33.98 -32.78
N ASN A 248 35.95 -34.38 -34.05
CA ASN A 248 36.08 -35.77 -34.49
C ASN A 248 37.56 -36.10 -34.79
N GLU A 249 37.93 -37.35 -34.51
CA GLU A 249 39.06 -38.14 -35.03
C GLU A 249 40.51 -37.69 -34.75
N LYS A 250 41.17 -38.40 -33.83
CA LYS A 250 41.96 -39.61 -34.14
C LYS A 250 42.21 -40.46 -32.89
#